data_AF-A0A8D4UVK0-F1
#
_entry.id   AF-A0A8D4UVK0-F1
#
_cell.length_a   1.000
_cell.length_b   1.000
_cell.length_c   1.000
_cell.angle_alpha   90.00
_cell.angle_beta   90.00
_cell.angle_gamma   90.00
#
_symmetry.space_group_name_H-M   'P 1'
#
loop_
_entity.id
_entity.type
_entity.pdbx_description
1 polymer ?
#
loop_
_entity_poly.entity_id
_entity_poly.type
_entity_poly.pdbx_seq_one_letter_code
_entity_poly.pdbx_strand_id
1 'polypeptide(L)' 'MRRYPVRQEFVGIQDTFGESGSSADLLKKYGLTAADIVAAAHKARET' A
#
# COMPACT_ATOMS: atom_id res chain seq x y z
N MET A 1 -21.53 -20.94 -1.54
CA MET A 1 -20.57 -19.80 -1.49
C MET A 1 -19.36 -20.18 -2.34
N ARG A 2 -19.11 -19.48 -3.44
CA ARG A 2 -17.94 -19.75 -4.32
C ARG A 2 -16.76 -18.94 -3.81
N ARG A 3 -15.57 -19.55 -3.74
CA ARG A 3 -14.35 -18.93 -3.20
C ARG A 3 -13.26 -18.93 -4.26
N TYR A 4 -12.71 -17.76 -4.55
CA TYR A 4 -11.63 -17.56 -5.52
C TYR A 4 -10.47 -16.84 -4.81
N PRO A 5 -9.64 -17.59 -4.06
CA PRO A 5 -8.48 -16.98 -3.44
C PRO A 5 -7.52 -16.48 -4.53
N VAL A 6 -7.14 -15.22 -4.42
CA VAL A 6 -6.15 -14.59 -5.29
C VAL A 6 -5.09 -13.95 -4.41
N ARG A 7 -3.92 -13.70 -4.99
CA ARG A 7 -2.88 -12.94 -4.32
C ARG A 7 -3.35 -11.52 -4.12
N GLN A 8 -3.08 -10.98 -2.94
CA GLN A 8 -3.49 -9.66 -2.53
C GLN A 8 -2.38 -9.04 -1.69
N GLU A 9 -1.90 -7.89 -2.11
CA GLU A 9 -1.01 -7.03 -1.32
C GLU A 9 -1.84 -5.93 -0.66
N PHE A 10 -1.38 -5.45 0.50
CA PHE A 10 -2.02 -4.37 1.25
C PHE A 10 -1.18 -3.10 1.16
N VAL A 11 -1.79 -2.00 0.71
CA VAL A 11 -1.16 -0.68 0.69
C VAL A 11 -1.88 0.18 1.72
N GLY A 12 -1.13 0.65 2.71
CA GLY A 12 -1.67 1.38 3.86
C GLY A 12 -0.59 1.67 4.89
N ILE A 13 -0.95 2.48 5.88
CA ILE A 13 -0.07 2.80 7.01
C ILE A 13 0.22 1.52 7.78
N GLN A 14 1.50 1.18 7.92
CA GLN A 14 1.97 -0.04 8.57
C GLN A 14 2.04 0.18 10.08
N ASP A 15 1.01 -0.26 10.81
CA ASP A 15 0.90 -0.28 12.28
C ASP A 15 1.65 0.85 13.00
N THR A 16 1.34 2.09 12.61
CA THR A 16 1.97 3.30 13.14
C THR A 16 0.93 4.40 13.31
N PHE A 17 1.18 5.29 14.25
CA PHE A 17 0.34 6.47 14.44
C PHE A 17 0.54 7.46 13.30
N GLY A 18 -0.54 8.19 12.99
CA GLY A 18 -0.49 9.32 12.08
C GLY A 18 0.28 10.48 12.71
N GLU A 19 1.08 11.15 11.88
CA GLU A 19 1.80 12.36 12.25
C GLU A 19 1.10 13.60 11.69
N SER A 20 1.34 14.75 12.31
CA SER A 20 0.92 16.05 11.77
C SER A 20 1.93 16.56 10.74
N GLY A 21 1.43 17.09 9.62
CA GLY A 21 2.28 17.60 8.56
C GLY A 21 1.53 17.83 7.26
N SER A 22 2.28 18.25 6.23
CA SER A 22 1.77 18.37 4.86
C SER A 22 1.35 17.01 4.33
N SER A 23 0.13 16.91 3.80
CA SER A 23 -0.42 15.66 3.27
C SER A 23 0.50 15.01 2.22
N ALA A 24 1.12 15.83 1.35
CA ALA A 24 1.99 15.32 0.29
C ALA A 24 3.26 14.64 0.83
N ASP A 25 3.82 15.17 1.92
CA ASP A 25 5.04 14.62 2.52
C ASP A 25 4.73 13.37 3.34
N LEU A 26 3.60 13.37 4.04
CA LEU A 26 3.11 12.19 4.76
C LEU A 26 2.84 11.02 3.80
N LEU A 27 2.16 11.27 2.67
CA LEU A 27 1.90 10.22 1.68
C LEU A 27 3.20 9.60 1.13
N LYS A 28 4.24 10.41 0.89
CA LYS A 28 5.56 9.90 0.48
C LYS A 28 6.22 9.10 1.59
N LYS A 29 6.19 9.60 2.83
CA LYS A 29 6.79 8.93 3.99
C LYS A 29 6.18 7.56 4.27
N TYR A 30 4.86 7.45 4.15
CA TYR A 30 4.14 6.20 4.42
C TYR A 30 4.04 5.27 3.20
N GLY A 31 4.67 5.60 2.07
CA GLY A 31 4.61 4.76 0.86
C GLY A 31 3.19 4.65 0.29
N LEU A 32 2.44 5.75 0.32
CA LEU A 32 1.07 5.85 -0.17
C LEU A 32 1.01 6.61 -1.50
N THR A 33 2.08 6.56 -2.29
CA THR A 33 2.14 7.22 -3.59
C THR A 33 1.69 6.29 -4.71
N ALA A 34 1.43 6.85 -5.90
CA ALA A 34 1.11 6.05 -7.07
C ALA A 34 2.23 5.05 -7.43
N ALA A 35 3.49 5.41 -7.20
CA ALA A 35 4.63 4.52 -7.44
C ALA A 35 4.61 3.31 -6.50
N ASP A 36 4.25 3.51 -5.23
CA ASP A 36 4.15 2.44 -4.23
C ASP A 36 3.00 1.49 -4.54
N ILE A 37 1.85 2.02 -5.00
CA ILE A 37 0.72 1.20 -5.43
C ILE A 37 1.12 0.32 -6.62
N VAL A 38 1.84 0.88 -7.60
CA VAL A 38 2.33 0.12 -8.76
C VAL A 38 3.30 -0.96 -8.31
N ALA A 39 4.24 -0.65 -7.42
CA ALA A 39 5.17 -1.64 -6.87
C ALA A 39 4.45 -2.77 -6.13
N ALA A 40 3.45 -2.45 -5.30
CA ALA A 40 2.62 -3.45 -4.62
C ALA A 40 1.82 -4.32 -5.60
N ALA A 41 1.29 -3.74 -6.68
CA ALA A 41 0.60 -4.48 -7.72
C ALA A 41 1.54 -5.45 -8.47
N HIS A 42 2.78 -5.04 -8.74
CA HIS A 42 3.80 -5.93 -9.30
C HIS A 42 4.16 -7.05 -8.32
N LYS A 43 4.35 -6.73 -7.04
CA LYS A 43 4.63 -7.72 -6.00
C LYS A 43 3.50 -8.74 -5.84
N ALA A 44 2.23 -8.33 -5.91
CA ALA A 44 1.09 -9.25 -5.87
C ALA A 44 1.07 -10.23 -7.05
N ARG A 45 1.67 -9.85 -8.18
CA ARG A 45 1.80 -10.69 -9.38
C ARG A 45 3.03 -11.59 -9.31
N GLU A 46 4.12 -11.13 -8.70
CA GLU A 46 5.35 -11.91 -8.49
C GLU A 46 5.26 -12.84 -7.27
N THR A 47 6.12 -13.84 -7.27
CA THR A 47 6.00 -15.18 -6.65
C THR A 47 5.55 -15.24 -5.19
#